data_AF-A0A2V5T977-F1
#
_entry.id   AF-A0A2V5T977-F1
#
_cell.length_a   1.000
_cell.length_b   1.000
_cell.length_c   1.000
_cell.angle_alpha   90.00
_cell.angle_beta   90.00
_cell.angle_gamma   90.00
#
_symmetry.space_group_name_H-M   'P 1'
#
loop_
_entity.id
_entity.type
_entity.pdbx_description
1 polymer ?
#
loop_
_entity_poly.entity_id
_entity_poly.type
_entity_poly.pdbx_seq_one_letter_code
_entity_poly.pdbx_strand_id
1 'polypeptide(L)'
;MIEATAGAAATVAATRYTRANPFPARLVVNRRLSGPESAKDTRHFELDLTGWGLSFEVGDSLAVYPSNDPQLVDEIVHTLGATGDEQVPRPRGEPTALREALLRDYSITQPPPKLLRAVAERASAAPTLRYLLAPDRKHDLETYLWGMEIVDFLLEHPSARFAPEEFVGLLTKLQPRLYSVASSLKAYPDQVHFIVDVVSYESHGRPRKGVCSSFLAERADDVPVPVFPSVAKHFHLPEDPETPIIMIGPGTGVAPFRAYLQE
;
A
#
# COMPACT_ATOMS: atom_id res chain seq x y z
N MET A 1 39.85 -32.62 38.25
CA MET A 1 39.80 -32.51 36.78
C MET A 1 38.35 -32.63 36.38
N ILE A 2 37.62 -31.52 36.36
CA ILE A 2 36.20 -31.47 36.01
C ILE A 2 36.17 -30.71 34.69
N GLU A 3 36.00 -31.41 33.57
CA GLU A 3 35.81 -30.78 32.27
C GLU A 3 34.40 -30.20 32.21
N ALA A 4 34.31 -28.88 32.16
CA ALA A 4 33.09 -28.16 31.86
C ALA A 4 32.92 -28.14 30.33
N THR A 5 31.93 -28.88 29.83
CA THR A 5 31.48 -28.80 28.44
C THR A 5 30.74 -27.48 28.23
N ALA A 6 31.37 -26.57 27.50
CA ALA A 6 30.73 -25.33 27.05
C ALA A 6 29.67 -25.67 25.99
N GLY A 7 28.39 -25.48 26.34
CA GLY A 7 27.29 -25.57 25.40
C GLY A 7 27.39 -24.45 24.36
N ALA A 8 27.52 -24.82 23.09
CA ALA A 8 27.46 -23.88 21.98
C ALA A 8 26.06 -23.26 21.93
N ALA A 9 25.97 -21.97 22.23
CA ALA A 9 24.76 -21.19 22.02
C ALA A 9 24.45 -21.19 20.53
N ALA A 10 23.31 -21.79 20.15
CA ALA A 10 22.78 -21.70 18.80
C ALA A 10 22.54 -20.23 18.48
N THR A 11 23.31 -19.71 17.53
CA THR A 11 23.09 -18.37 16.97
C THR A 11 21.78 -18.43 16.20
N VAL A 12 20.74 -17.78 16.73
CA VAL A 12 19.49 -17.56 16.01
C VAL A 12 19.84 -16.73 14.79
N ALA A 13 19.84 -17.36 13.61
CA ALA A 13 20.09 -16.66 12.35
C ALA A 13 19.07 -15.52 12.22
N ALA A 14 19.57 -14.29 12.10
CA ALA A 14 18.70 -13.13 11.90
C ALA A 14 17.84 -13.36 10.65
N THR A 15 16.52 -13.21 10.79
CA THR A 15 15.58 -13.35 9.69
C THR A 15 15.95 -12.38 8.57
N ARG A 16 16.25 -12.90 7.37
CA ARG A 16 16.72 -12.15 6.20
C ARG A 16 15.78 -11.00 5.81
N TYR A 17 14.49 -11.19 6.00
CA TYR A 17 13.46 -10.21 5.64
C TYR A 17 12.78 -9.67 6.89
N THR A 18 12.55 -8.36 6.90
CA THR A 18 11.93 -7.61 8.00
C THR A 18 10.92 -6.62 7.43
N ARG A 19 10.13 -5.97 8.29
CA ARG A 19 9.25 -4.87 7.85
C ARG A 19 10.02 -3.73 7.16
N ALA A 20 11.30 -3.56 7.47
CA ALA A 20 12.19 -2.57 6.85
C ALA A 20 12.89 -3.08 5.58
N ASN A 21 12.95 -4.39 5.40
CA ASN A 21 13.50 -5.09 4.24
C ASN A 21 12.52 -6.20 3.81
N PRO A 22 11.36 -5.84 3.23
CA PRO A 22 10.31 -6.80 2.88
C PRO A 22 10.79 -7.79 1.80
N PHE A 23 10.14 -8.96 1.74
CA PHE A 23 10.46 -9.99 0.76
C PHE A 23 10.01 -9.55 -0.64
N PRO A 24 10.89 -9.52 -1.65
CA PRO A 24 10.55 -9.08 -3.01
C PRO A 24 9.86 -10.21 -3.79
N ALA A 25 8.60 -10.51 -3.48
CA ALA A 25 7.84 -11.56 -4.15
C ALA A 25 7.58 -11.23 -5.63
N ARG A 26 7.26 -12.24 -6.43
CA ARG A 26 6.90 -12.08 -7.84
C ARG A 26 5.42 -12.41 -8.04
N LEU A 27 4.70 -11.57 -8.78
CA LEU A 27 3.32 -11.87 -9.19
C LEU A 27 3.34 -12.99 -10.23
N VAL A 28 2.63 -14.09 -9.97
CA VAL A 28 2.56 -15.25 -10.89
C VAL A 28 1.16 -15.47 -11.46
N VAL A 29 0.12 -15.00 -10.77
CA VAL A 29 -1.25 -15.00 -11.30
C VAL A 29 -1.91 -13.66 -11.03
N ASN A 30 -2.55 -13.12 -12.06
CA ASN A 30 -3.44 -11.97 -12.03
C ASN A 30 -4.71 -12.35 -12.82
N ARG A 31 -5.76 -12.78 -12.11
CA ARG A 31 -6.97 -13.32 -12.75
C ARG A 31 -8.21 -12.61 -12.24
N ARG A 32 -9.00 -12.05 -13.15
CA ARG A 32 -10.32 -11.50 -12.81
C ARG A 32 -11.26 -12.61 -12.34
N LEU A 33 -11.90 -12.40 -11.18
CA LEU A 33 -12.92 -13.28 -10.60
C LEU A 33 -14.34 -12.79 -10.88
N SER A 34 -14.50 -11.47 -10.94
CA SER A 34 -15.76 -10.82 -11.28
C SER A 34 -16.14 -11.11 -12.75
N GLY A 35 -17.45 -11.26 -13.00
CA GLY A 35 -17.96 -11.47 -14.35
C GLY A 35 -17.71 -10.25 -15.26
N PRO A 36 -17.68 -10.42 -16.59
CA PRO A 36 -17.38 -9.34 -17.55
C PRO A 36 -18.21 -8.07 -17.33
N GLU A 37 -19.51 -8.24 -17.05
CA GLU A 37 -20.50 -7.19 -16.86
C GLU A 37 -20.55 -6.62 -15.42
N SER A 38 -19.73 -7.14 -14.51
CA SER A 38 -19.69 -6.64 -13.14
C SER A 38 -19.12 -5.21 -13.10
N ALA A 39 -19.79 -4.33 -12.35
CA ALA A 39 -19.28 -3.00 -12.01
C ALA A 39 -18.02 -3.05 -11.11
N LYS A 40 -17.70 -4.23 -10.56
CA LYS A 40 -16.50 -4.48 -9.77
C LYS A 40 -15.43 -5.17 -10.61
N ASP A 41 -14.18 -4.88 -10.30
CA ASP A 41 -13.02 -5.63 -10.79
C ASP A 41 -12.36 -6.37 -9.63
N THR A 42 -13.02 -7.43 -9.17
CA THR A 42 -12.45 -8.33 -8.17
C THR A 42 -11.50 -9.31 -8.83
N ARG A 43 -10.27 -9.40 -8.33
CA ARG A 43 -9.20 -10.24 -8.85
C ARG A 43 -8.62 -11.19 -7.82
N HIS A 44 -8.14 -12.32 -8.32
CA HIS A 44 -7.32 -13.28 -7.63
C HIS A 44 -5.86 -13.07 -8.02
N PHE A 45 -5.04 -12.79 -7.02
CA PHE A 45 -3.58 -12.63 -7.18
C PHE A 45 -2.85 -13.78 -6.50
N GLU A 46 -1.75 -14.24 -7.10
CA GLU A 46 -0.83 -15.20 -6.48
C GLU A 46 0.59 -14.64 -6.54
N LEU A 47 1.26 -14.59 -5.39
CA LEU A 47 2.66 -14.21 -5.30
C LEU A 47 3.51 -15.44 -4.98
N ASP A 48 4.60 -15.59 -5.73
CA ASP A 48 5.64 -16.59 -5.51
C ASP A 48 6.55 -16.15 -4.35
N LEU A 49 6.69 -17.05 -3.38
CA LEU A 49 7.38 -16.88 -2.11
C LEU A 49 8.66 -17.73 -2.01
N THR A 50 9.10 -18.34 -3.10
CA THR A 50 10.30 -19.18 -3.13
C THR A 50 11.49 -18.45 -2.52
N GLY A 51 12.09 -19.03 -1.47
CA GLY A 51 13.23 -18.44 -0.78
C GLY A 51 12.90 -17.30 0.19
N TRP A 52 11.63 -17.13 0.57
CA TRP A 52 11.22 -16.20 1.62
C TRP A 52 11.79 -16.62 2.98
N GLY A 53 11.56 -17.87 3.40
CA GLY A 53 12.01 -18.35 4.71
C GLY A 53 11.31 -17.68 5.91
N LEU A 54 10.17 -17.01 5.68
CA LEU A 54 9.18 -16.70 6.73
C LEU A 54 7.96 -17.60 6.55
N SER A 55 6.99 -17.49 7.47
CA SER A 55 5.72 -18.21 7.43
C SER A 55 4.54 -17.26 7.70
N PHE A 56 3.35 -17.71 7.35
CA PHE A 56 2.06 -17.14 7.73
C PHE A 56 1.07 -18.27 7.97
N GLU A 57 0.01 -17.99 8.72
CA GLU A 57 -1.08 -18.93 8.99
C GLU A 57 -2.38 -18.49 8.32
N VAL A 58 -3.31 -19.42 8.13
CA VAL A 58 -4.62 -19.07 7.59
C VAL A 58 -5.34 -18.09 8.52
N GLY A 59 -5.81 -16.99 7.95
CA GLY A 59 -6.41 -15.88 8.69
C GLY A 59 -5.46 -14.73 9.01
N ASP A 60 -4.16 -14.91 8.80
CA ASP A 60 -3.22 -13.80 8.73
C ASP A 60 -3.49 -12.88 7.53
N SER A 61 -2.83 -11.73 7.54
CA SER A 61 -2.74 -10.84 6.38
C SER A 61 -1.29 -10.65 5.98
N LEU A 62 -1.05 -10.26 4.72
CA LEU A 62 0.26 -9.76 4.30
C LEU A 62 0.16 -8.26 4.02
N ALA A 63 1.19 -7.54 4.46
CA ALA A 63 1.45 -6.18 4.06
C ALA A 63 2.10 -6.18 2.67
N VAL A 64 1.42 -5.63 1.68
CA VAL A 64 1.92 -5.42 0.32
C VAL A 64 2.36 -3.97 0.18
N TYR A 65 3.59 -3.75 -0.29
CA TYR A 65 4.20 -2.44 -0.45
C TYR A 65 4.10 -2.02 -1.93
N PRO A 66 3.18 -1.12 -2.29
CA PRO A 66 2.97 -0.77 -3.70
C PRO A 66 3.93 0.31 -4.18
N SER A 67 3.92 0.55 -5.50
CA SER A 67 4.37 1.81 -6.09
C SER A 67 3.18 2.65 -6.56
N ASN A 68 3.35 3.97 -6.57
CA ASN A 68 2.38 4.89 -7.16
C ASN A 68 2.30 4.72 -8.68
N ASP A 69 1.24 5.27 -9.29
CA ASP A 69 1.10 5.29 -10.75
C ASP A 69 2.18 6.22 -11.35
N PRO A 70 3.07 5.73 -12.24
CA PRO A 70 4.07 6.57 -12.89
C PRO A 70 3.48 7.79 -13.60
N GLN A 71 2.26 7.69 -14.15
CA GLN A 71 1.61 8.82 -14.84
C GLN A 71 1.24 9.94 -13.85
N LEU A 72 0.74 9.57 -12.66
CA LEU A 72 0.46 10.55 -11.60
C LEU A 72 1.76 11.17 -11.06
N VAL A 73 2.83 10.38 -10.96
CA VAL A 73 4.16 10.90 -10.60
C VAL A 73 4.64 11.92 -11.62
N ASP A 74 4.55 11.60 -12.91
CA ASP A 74 4.91 12.50 -14.02
C ASP A 74 4.11 13.81 -13.99
N GLU A 75 2.80 13.72 -13.77
CA GLU A 75 1.94 14.90 -13.70
C GLU A 75 2.30 15.81 -12.52
N ILE A 76 2.59 15.24 -11.35
CA ILE A 76 3.03 16.01 -10.18
C ILE A 76 4.40 16.65 -10.44
N VAL A 77 5.38 15.91 -10.98
CA VAL A 77 6.70 16.44 -11.34
C VAL A 77 6.56 17.62 -12.31
N HIS A 78 5.72 17.46 -13.34
CA HIS A 78 5.45 18.51 -14.31
C HIS A 78 4.77 19.72 -13.69
N THR A 79 3.76 19.52 -12.84
CA THR A 79 3.02 20.61 -12.18
C THR A 79 3.90 21.42 -11.23
N LEU A 80 4.90 20.78 -10.62
CA LEU A 80 5.92 21.46 -9.81
C LEU A 80 6.92 22.25 -10.66
N GLY A 81 6.96 22.04 -11.98
CA GLY A 81 7.99 22.59 -12.87
C GLY A 81 9.36 21.95 -12.67
N ALA A 82 9.40 20.71 -12.16
CA ALA A 82 10.61 19.96 -11.89
C ALA A 82 10.97 19.02 -13.07
N THR A 83 12.21 18.56 -13.09
CA THR A 83 12.71 17.55 -14.03
C THR A 83 12.43 16.13 -13.56
N GLY A 84 12.37 15.92 -12.25
CA GLY A 84 12.23 14.61 -11.61
C GLY A 84 13.56 14.02 -11.12
N ASP A 85 14.70 14.61 -11.53
CA ASP A 85 16.05 14.16 -11.17
C ASP A 85 16.61 14.88 -9.93
N GLU A 86 15.88 15.87 -9.40
CA GLU A 86 16.29 16.62 -8.23
C GLU A 86 16.45 15.68 -7.04
N GLN A 87 17.56 15.82 -6.31
CA GLN A 87 17.82 15.01 -5.12
C GLN A 87 16.93 15.50 -3.98
N VAL A 88 16.13 14.59 -3.44
CA VAL A 88 15.20 14.86 -2.34
C VAL A 88 15.38 13.83 -1.22
N PRO A 89 15.10 14.21 0.04
CA PRO A 89 15.18 13.29 1.15
C PRO A 89 14.17 12.15 1.01
N ARG A 90 14.52 10.99 1.58
CA ARG A 90 13.63 9.84 1.71
C ARG A 90 13.26 9.64 3.18
N PRO A 91 12.10 9.03 3.49
CA PRO A 91 11.78 8.61 4.85
C PRO A 91 12.78 7.58 5.42
N ARG A 92 13.47 6.82 4.55
CA ARG A 92 14.51 5.85 4.91
C ARG A 92 15.56 5.76 3.81
N GLY A 93 16.84 5.70 4.20
CA GLY A 93 17.97 5.60 3.30
C GLY A 93 18.49 6.97 2.83
N GLU A 94 19.41 6.93 1.88
CA GLU A 94 20.02 8.12 1.28
C GLU A 94 19.02 8.88 0.40
N PRO A 95 19.21 10.19 0.17
CA PRO A 95 18.46 10.95 -0.82
C PRO A 95 18.41 10.26 -2.20
N THR A 96 17.34 10.52 -2.95
CA THR A 96 17.14 9.97 -4.29
C THR A 96 16.47 11.00 -5.21
N ALA A 97 16.36 10.68 -6.50
CA ALA A 97 15.63 11.49 -7.47
C ALA A 97 14.16 11.67 -7.06
N LEU A 98 13.61 12.88 -7.22
CA LEU A 98 12.22 13.23 -6.91
C LEU A 98 11.23 12.19 -7.44
N ARG A 99 11.40 11.80 -8.71
CA ARG A 99 10.55 10.78 -9.36
C ARG A 99 10.54 9.46 -8.59
N GLU A 100 11.69 9.00 -8.15
CA GLU A 100 11.84 7.75 -7.41
C GLU A 100 11.19 7.85 -6.02
N ALA A 101 11.40 8.98 -5.34
CA ALA A 101 10.80 9.24 -4.03
C ALA A 101 9.27 9.29 -4.11
N LEU A 102 8.71 9.99 -5.10
CA LEU A 102 7.27 10.04 -5.33
C LEU A 102 6.71 8.68 -5.76
N LEU A 103 7.48 7.85 -6.46
CA LEU A 103 7.04 6.53 -6.90
C LEU A 103 6.92 5.53 -5.74
N ARG A 104 7.88 5.53 -4.80
CA ARG A 104 8.01 4.44 -3.80
C ARG A 104 7.91 4.86 -2.34
N ASP A 105 8.18 6.11 -2.01
CA ASP A 105 8.38 6.52 -0.62
C ASP A 105 7.24 7.36 -0.04
N TYR A 106 6.59 8.17 -0.88
CA TYR A 106 5.58 9.14 -0.44
C TYR A 106 4.17 8.81 -0.94
N SER A 107 3.17 9.12 -0.11
CA SER A 107 1.77 9.10 -0.52
C SER A 107 1.49 10.35 -1.35
N ILE A 108 1.14 10.15 -2.62
CA ILE A 108 0.85 11.24 -3.57
C ILE A 108 -0.64 11.36 -3.92
N THR A 109 -1.49 10.50 -3.37
CA THR A 109 -2.93 10.53 -3.60
C THR A 109 -3.69 11.22 -2.47
N GLN A 110 -3.29 11.06 -1.20
CA GLN A 110 -3.99 11.71 -0.08
C GLN A 110 -3.33 13.04 0.29
N PRO A 111 -4.06 14.18 0.27
CA PRO A 111 -3.50 15.48 0.63
C PRO A 111 -3.35 15.62 2.16
N PRO A 112 -2.12 15.68 2.70
CA PRO A 112 -1.94 15.80 4.14
C PRO A 112 -2.24 17.24 4.61
N PRO A 113 -2.67 17.43 5.87
CA PRO A 113 -2.95 18.77 6.41
C PRO A 113 -1.80 19.77 6.26
N LYS A 114 -0.54 19.30 6.33
CA LYS A 114 0.65 20.15 6.16
C LYS A 114 0.73 20.73 4.74
N LEU A 115 0.47 19.92 3.71
CA LEU A 115 0.41 20.37 2.33
C LEU A 115 -0.73 21.37 2.13
N LEU A 116 -1.94 21.03 2.61
CA LEU A 116 -3.11 21.90 2.45
C LEU A 116 -2.88 23.30 3.03
N ARG A 117 -2.27 23.39 4.22
CA ARG A 117 -1.88 24.68 4.83
C ARG A 117 -0.86 25.43 3.99
N ALA A 118 0.19 24.74 3.53
CA ALA A 118 1.23 25.36 2.71
C ALA A 118 0.69 25.89 1.38
N VAL A 119 -0.24 25.16 0.74
CA VAL A 119 -0.98 25.61 -0.45
C VAL A 119 -1.82 26.84 -0.11
N ALA A 120 -2.62 26.78 0.96
CA ALA A 120 -3.47 27.89 1.38
C ALA A 120 -2.69 29.17 1.68
N GLU A 121 -1.50 29.07 2.27
CA GLU A 121 -0.63 30.21 2.58
C GLU A 121 -0.03 30.85 1.32
N ARG A 122 0.38 30.05 0.33
CA ARG A 122 1.10 30.53 -0.87
C ARG A 122 0.21 30.88 -2.05
N ALA A 123 -0.95 30.24 -2.15
CA ALA A 123 -1.88 30.50 -3.23
C ALA A 123 -2.36 31.96 -3.18
N SER A 124 -2.27 32.65 -4.31
CA SER A 124 -2.79 34.01 -4.45
C SER A 124 -4.32 34.06 -4.26
N ALA A 125 -5.02 32.96 -4.55
CA ALA A 125 -6.46 32.81 -4.37
C ALA A 125 -6.81 31.38 -3.92
N ALA A 126 -6.97 31.21 -2.60
CA ALA A 126 -7.51 29.97 -2.01
C ALA A 126 -8.48 30.27 -0.83
N PRO A 127 -9.48 31.17 -1.02
CA PRO A 127 -10.37 31.57 0.09
C PRO A 127 -11.17 30.38 0.64
N THR A 128 -11.65 29.48 -0.23
CA THR A 128 -12.37 28.26 0.17
C THR A 128 -11.49 27.33 1.00
N LEU A 129 -10.27 27.04 0.55
CA LEU A 129 -9.35 26.17 1.29
C LEU A 129 -8.96 26.79 2.64
N ARG A 130 -8.66 28.09 2.69
CA ARG A 130 -8.36 28.80 3.95
C ARG A 130 -9.54 28.73 4.93
N TYR A 131 -10.75 28.91 4.42
CA TYR A 131 -11.97 28.79 5.22
C TYR A 131 -12.13 27.38 5.77
N LEU A 132 -12.01 26.34 4.93
CA LEU A 132 -12.19 24.94 5.32
C LEU A 132 -11.11 24.41 6.28
N LEU A 133 -9.92 25.03 6.31
CA LEU A 133 -8.85 24.64 7.23
C LEU A 133 -9.04 25.15 8.67
N ALA A 134 -10.12 25.88 8.96
CA ALA A 134 -10.43 26.32 10.32
C ALA A 134 -10.71 25.12 11.27
N PRO A 135 -10.29 25.18 12.55
CA PRO A 135 -10.39 24.04 13.48
C PRO A 135 -11.81 23.49 13.69
N ASP A 136 -12.84 24.35 13.57
CA ASP A 136 -14.25 24.04 13.74
C ASP A 136 -14.90 23.42 12.49
N ARG A 137 -14.17 23.29 11.38
CA ARG A 137 -14.69 22.85 10.07
C ARG A 137 -14.21 21.49 9.62
N LYS A 138 -13.80 20.64 10.56
CA LYS A 138 -13.26 19.31 10.24
C LYS A 138 -14.17 18.49 9.32
N HIS A 139 -15.48 18.48 9.57
CA HIS A 139 -16.44 17.73 8.76
C HIS A 139 -16.62 18.30 7.34
N ASP A 140 -16.69 19.64 7.22
CA ASP A 140 -16.77 20.32 5.93
C ASP A 140 -15.51 20.03 5.09
N LEU A 141 -14.33 20.06 5.74
CA LEU A 141 -13.06 19.73 5.09
C LEU A 141 -13.03 18.27 4.64
N GLU A 142 -13.44 17.32 5.47
CA GLU A 142 -13.54 15.90 5.09
C GLU A 142 -14.45 15.69 3.88
N THR A 143 -15.57 16.42 3.82
CA THR A 143 -16.51 16.38 2.68
C THR A 143 -15.88 16.97 1.42
N TYR A 144 -15.21 18.12 1.53
CA TYR A 144 -14.52 18.77 0.41
C TYR A 144 -13.37 17.93 -0.15
N LEU A 145 -12.59 17.28 0.73
CA LEU A 145 -11.47 16.43 0.33
C LEU A 145 -11.90 15.09 -0.29
N TRP A 146 -13.18 14.73 -0.23
CA TRP A 146 -13.65 13.46 -0.78
C TRP A 146 -13.35 13.39 -2.28
N GLY A 147 -12.57 12.37 -2.66
CA GLY A 147 -12.17 12.12 -4.04
C GLY A 147 -11.20 13.15 -4.64
N MET A 148 -10.60 14.03 -3.83
CA MET A 148 -9.52 14.93 -4.23
C MET A 148 -8.15 14.36 -3.85
N GLU A 149 -7.18 14.59 -4.71
CA GLU A 149 -5.80 14.16 -4.54
C GLU A 149 -4.82 15.35 -4.57
N ILE A 150 -3.57 15.11 -4.20
CA ILE A 150 -2.54 16.16 -4.11
C ILE A 150 -2.40 16.94 -5.41
N VAL A 151 -2.47 16.26 -6.55
CA VAL A 151 -2.35 16.87 -7.88
C VAL A 151 -3.43 17.93 -8.13
N ASP A 152 -4.65 17.74 -7.61
CA ASP A 152 -5.75 18.70 -7.81
C ASP A 152 -5.42 20.04 -7.15
N PHE A 153 -4.85 20.03 -5.95
CA PHE A 153 -4.42 21.24 -5.26
C PHE A 153 -3.28 21.97 -5.97
N LEU A 154 -2.37 21.23 -6.59
CA LEU A 154 -1.27 21.83 -7.35
C LEU A 154 -1.79 22.48 -8.64
N LEU A 155 -2.78 21.87 -9.29
CA LEU A 155 -3.42 22.37 -10.50
C LEU A 155 -4.38 23.53 -10.25
N GLU A 156 -5.21 23.46 -9.21
CA GLU A 156 -6.18 24.51 -8.84
C GLU A 156 -5.50 25.76 -8.25
N HIS A 157 -4.33 25.58 -7.65
CA HIS A 157 -3.57 26.67 -7.05
C HIS A 157 -2.18 26.83 -7.67
N PRO A 158 -2.09 27.18 -8.98
CA PRO A 158 -0.83 27.28 -9.70
C PRO A 158 -0.03 28.54 -9.33
N SER A 159 -0.31 29.20 -8.21
CA SER A 159 0.56 30.22 -7.60
C SER A 159 1.33 29.68 -6.39
N ALA A 160 0.88 28.55 -5.82
CA ALA A 160 1.59 27.85 -4.74
C ALA A 160 2.75 27.04 -5.34
N ARG A 161 3.93 27.64 -5.38
CA ARG A 161 5.18 26.99 -5.84
C ARG A 161 5.92 26.35 -4.66
N PHE A 162 6.51 25.19 -4.92
CA PHE A 162 7.31 24.44 -3.95
C PHE A 162 8.59 23.96 -4.62
N ALA A 163 9.72 24.07 -3.94
CA ALA A 163 10.92 23.36 -4.36
C ALA A 163 10.72 21.83 -4.14
N PRO A 164 11.31 20.95 -4.96
CA PRO A 164 11.17 19.49 -4.81
C PRO A 164 11.42 18.94 -3.40
N GLU A 165 12.52 19.35 -2.77
CA GLU A 165 12.87 18.95 -1.39
C GLU A 165 11.80 19.40 -0.39
N GLU A 166 11.33 20.63 -0.53
CA GLU A 166 10.30 21.18 0.32
C GLU A 166 8.98 20.42 0.16
N PHE A 167 8.60 20.16 -1.10
CA PHE A 167 7.37 19.46 -1.45
C PHE A 167 7.31 18.08 -0.81
N VAL A 168 8.36 17.25 -0.94
CA VAL A 168 8.37 15.93 -0.30
C VAL A 168 8.34 16.02 1.22
N GLY A 169 8.87 17.11 1.80
CA GLY A 169 8.75 17.42 3.23
C GLY A 169 7.34 17.75 3.69
N LEU A 170 6.39 18.02 2.77
CA LEU A 170 4.97 18.21 3.06
C LEU A 170 4.16 16.92 3.01
N LEU A 171 4.70 15.86 2.39
CA LEU A 171 4.02 14.59 2.15
C LEU A 171 4.12 13.63 3.35
N THR A 172 3.25 12.62 3.35
CA THR A 172 3.33 11.49 4.28
C THR A 172 3.98 10.29 3.61
N LYS A 173 4.51 9.37 4.40
CA LYS A 173 5.10 8.13 3.89
C LYS A 173 4.03 7.23 3.24
N LEU A 174 4.35 6.65 2.09
CA LEU A 174 3.55 5.61 1.45
C LEU A 174 3.45 4.38 2.37
N GLN A 175 2.23 4.04 2.76
CA GLN A 175 1.98 2.89 3.64
C GLN A 175 1.70 1.61 2.83
N PRO A 176 2.15 0.43 3.32
CA PRO A 176 1.71 -0.83 2.75
C PRO A 176 0.21 -1.03 2.98
N ARG A 177 -0.42 -1.87 2.16
CA ARG A 177 -1.81 -2.30 2.33
C ARG A 177 -1.83 -3.71 2.86
N LEU A 178 -2.70 -3.97 3.83
CA LEU A 178 -2.94 -5.31 4.34
C LEU A 178 -4.00 -6.00 3.47
N TYR A 179 -3.70 -7.21 3.03
CA TYR A 179 -4.67 -8.11 2.41
C TYR A 179 -4.71 -9.41 3.19
N SER A 180 -5.92 -9.85 3.54
CA SER A 180 -6.12 -11.17 4.14
C SER A 180 -5.64 -12.24 3.18
N VAL A 181 -4.87 -13.19 3.72
CA VAL A 181 -4.41 -14.34 2.98
C VAL A 181 -5.61 -15.15 2.50
N ALA A 182 -5.59 -15.54 1.23
CA ALA A 182 -6.62 -16.37 0.62
C ALA A 182 -6.17 -17.81 0.33
N SER A 183 -4.98 -18.22 0.79
CA SER A 183 -4.43 -19.57 0.63
C SER A 183 -3.89 -20.18 1.92
N SER A 184 -3.85 -21.51 1.99
CA SER A 184 -3.07 -22.23 3.00
C SER A 184 -1.69 -22.61 2.45
N LEU A 185 -0.64 -22.53 3.28
CA LEU A 185 0.69 -23.06 2.96
C LEU A 185 0.69 -24.60 2.85
N LYS A 186 -0.29 -25.31 3.42
CA LYS A 186 -0.46 -26.75 3.20
C LYS A 186 -0.85 -27.07 1.76
N ALA A 187 -1.68 -26.22 1.16
CA ALA A 187 -2.12 -26.36 -0.23
C ALA A 187 -1.13 -25.74 -1.23
N TYR A 188 -0.49 -24.62 -0.86
CA TYR A 188 0.44 -23.87 -1.71
C TYR A 188 1.71 -23.48 -0.91
N PRO A 189 2.70 -24.37 -0.79
CA PRO A 189 3.84 -24.19 0.12
C PRO A 189 4.70 -22.96 -0.13
N ASP A 190 4.79 -22.52 -1.39
CA ASP A 190 5.63 -21.39 -1.81
C ASP A 190 4.81 -20.24 -2.40
N GLN A 191 3.51 -20.13 -2.07
CA GLN A 191 2.67 -19.07 -2.61
C GLN A 191 1.72 -18.46 -1.58
N VAL A 192 1.41 -17.18 -1.78
CA VAL A 192 0.33 -16.49 -1.08
C VAL A 192 -0.66 -15.93 -2.07
N HIS A 193 -1.94 -16.14 -1.78
CA HIS A 193 -3.03 -15.75 -2.66
C HIS A 193 -3.79 -14.59 -2.02
N PHE A 194 -4.33 -13.69 -2.85
CA PHE A 194 -5.19 -12.60 -2.41
C PHE A 194 -6.45 -12.52 -3.26
N ILE A 195 -7.55 -12.08 -2.64
CA ILE A 195 -8.78 -11.69 -3.34
C ILE A 195 -8.99 -10.20 -3.10
N VAL A 196 -8.86 -9.40 -4.16
CA VAL A 196 -8.78 -7.93 -4.06
C VAL A 196 -9.75 -7.29 -5.03
N ASP A 197 -10.56 -6.34 -4.55
CA ASP A 197 -11.36 -5.46 -5.40
C ASP A 197 -10.46 -4.30 -5.87
N VAL A 198 -10.28 -4.17 -7.18
CA VAL A 198 -9.50 -3.09 -7.78
C VAL A 198 -10.31 -1.81 -7.66
N VAL A 199 -9.74 -0.84 -6.94
CA VAL A 199 -10.41 0.43 -6.67
C VAL A 199 -10.18 1.34 -7.86
N SER A 200 -11.25 1.65 -8.59
CA SER A 200 -11.27 2.65 -9.64
C SER A 200 -12.61 3.37 -9.64
N TYR A 201 -12.59 4.69 -9.77
CA TYR A 201 -13.78 5.54 -9.83
C TYR A 201 -13.42 6.87 -10.49
N GLU A 202 -14.42 7.65 -10.91
CA GLU A 202 -14.18 9.02 -11.35
C GLU A 202 -14.50 10.01 -10.24
N SER A 203 -13.67 11.04 -10.10
CA SER A 203 -13.90 12.12 -9.15
C SER A 203 -13.24 13.41 -9.65
N HIS A 204 -13.99 14.52 -9.59
CA HIS A 204 -13.57 15.84 -10.08
C HIS A 204 -13.07 15.80 -11.54
N GLY A 205 -13.79 15.05 -12.38
CA GLY A 205 -13.49 14.91 -13.82
C GLY A 205 -12.22 14.11 -14.13
N ARG A 206 -11.70 13.35 -13.16
CA ARG A 206 -10.46 12.59 -13.29
C ARG A 206 -10.66 11.13 -12.86
N PRO A 207 -10.04 10.17 -13.56
CA PRO A 207 -10.02 8.79 -13.10
C PRO A 207 -9.12 8.67 -11.87
N ARG A 208 -9.64 8.04 -10.82
CA ARG A 208 -8.95 7.75 -9.56
C ARG A 208 -8.75 6.26 -9.42
N LYS A 209 -7.61 5.88 -8.86
CA LYS A 209 -7.21 4.48 -8.65
C LYS A 209 -6.68 4.28 -7.24
N GLY A 210 -7.06 3.18 -6.61
CA GLY A 210 -6.40 2.76 -5.37
C GLY A 210 -4.95 2.37 -5.66
N VAL A 211 -3.99 2.96 -4.94
CA VAL A 211 -2.55 2.75 -5.24
C VAL A 211 -2.17 1.27 -5.27
N CYS A 212 -2.48 0.51 -4.21
CA CYS A 212 -2.03 -0.87 -4.09
C CYS A 212 -2.81 -1.85 -4.98
N SER A 213 -4.13 -1.68 -5.07
CA SER A 213 -4.95 -2.60 -5.86
C SER A 213 -4.74 -2.38 -7.37
N SER A 214 -4.57 -1.14 -7.83
CA SER A 214 -4.17 -0.87 -9.22
C SER A 214 -2.72 -1.26 -9.51
N PHE A 215 -1.80 -1.11 -8.55
CA PHE A 215 -0.43 -1.59 -8.70
C PHE A 215 -0.40 -3.09 -8.98
N LEU A 216 -1.08 -3.89 -8.15
CA LEU A 216 -1.20 -5.33 -8.35
C LEU A 216 -1.90 -5.69 -9.67
N ALA A 217 -2.95 -4.95 -10.05
CA ALA A 217 -3.77 -5.28 -11.22
C ALA A 217 -3.12 -4.91 -12.56
N GLU A 218 -2.28 -3.88 -12.60
CA GLU A 218 -1.85 -3.23 -13.85
C GLU A 218 -0.34 -3.15 -14.03
N ARG A 219 0.46 -3.24 -12.95
CA ARG A 219 1.89 -2.85 -12.98
C ARG A 219 2.83 -3.84 -12.31
N ALA A 220 2.32 -4.92 -11.74
CA ALA A 220 3.08 -5.84 -10.89
C ALA A 220 3.63 -7.08 -11.62
N ASP A 221 3.27 -7.31 -12.89
CA ASP A 221 3.62 -8.55 -13.61
C ASP A 221 5.15 -8.77 -13.74
N ASP A 222 5.91 -7.70 -14.00
CA ASP A 222 7.35 -7.77 -14.27
C ASP A 222 8.23 -7.05 -13.23
N VAL A 223 7.67 -6.73 -12.06
CA VAL A 223 8.38 -6.03 -11.00
C VAL A 223 8.23 -6.74 -9.67
N PRO A 224 9.19 -6.59 -8.73
CA PRO A 224 9.02 -7.11 -7.38
C PRO A 224 7.78 -6.52 -6.71
N VAL A 225 7.06 -7.36 -5.99
CA VAL A 225 5.95 -7.03 -5.08
C VAL A 225 6.46 -7.25 -3.65
N PRO A 226 6.99 -6.23 -2.97
CA PRO A 226 7.52 -6.43 -1.64
C PRO A 226 6.40 -6.75 -0.65
N VAL A 227 6.57 -7.81 0.13
CA VAL A 227 5.60 -8.29 1.11
C VAL A 227 6.21 -8.60 2.47
N PHE A 228 5.39 -8.49 3.52
CA PHE A 228 5.76 -8.89 4.87
C PHE A 228 4.54 -9.41 5.66
N PRO A 229 4.64 -10.45 6.51
CA PRO A 229 3.49 -11.00 7.19
C PRO A 229 2.98 -10.05 8.28
N SER A 230 1.68 -10.06 8.50
CA SER A 230 0.98 -9.35 9.57
C SER A 230 0.08 -10.34 10.29
N VAL A 231 0.60 -10.88 11.40
CA VAL A 231 -0.05 -11.92 12.19
C VAL A 231 -1.35 -11.41 12.81
N ALA A 232 -2.45 -12.10 12.58
CA ALA A 232 -3.71 -11.89 13.29
C ALA A 232 -3.64 -12.62 14.64
N LYS A 233 -4.13 -12.03 15.75
CA LYS A 233 -4.07 -12.73 17.06
C LYS A 233 -5.30 -13.59 17.37
N HIS A 234 -6.42 -13.29 16.72
CA HIS A 234 -7.74 -13.78 17.10
C HIS A 234 -8.57 -14.18 15.88
N PHE A 235 -7.88 -14.57 14.79
CA PHE A 235 -8.53 -14.89 13.53
C PHE A 235 -7.82 -16.08 12.88
N HIS A 236 -7.79 -17.20 13.60
CA HIS A 236 -7.26 -18.48 13.14
C HIS A 236 -8.33 -19.57 13.32
N LEU A 237 -8.11 -20.75 12.75
CA LEU A 237 -8.96 -21.90 12.99
C LEU A 237 -8.86 -22.35 14.47
N PRO A 238 -9.94 -22.92 15.04
CA PRO A 238 -9.87 -23.62 16.31
C PRO A 238 -8.83 -24.74 16.30
N GLU A 239 -8.20 -25.02 17.44
CA GLU A 239 -7.23 -26.12 17.57
C GLU A 239 -7.89 -27.49 17.38
N ASP A 240 -9.15 -27.66 17.79
CA ASP A 240 -9.92 -28.88 17.60
C ASP A 240 -10.62 -28.87 16.24
N PRO A 241 -10.22 -29.76 15.30
CA PRO A 241 -10.80 -29.82 13.96
C PRO A 241 -12.28 -30.23 13.93
N GLU A 242 -12.80 -30.82 15.01
CA GLU A 242 -14.22 -31.19 15.11
C GLU A 242 -15.11 -30.02 15.54
N THR A 243 -14.52 -28.88 15.92
CA THR A 243 -15.27 -27.68 16.29
C THR A 243 -16.01 -27.12 15.08
N PRO A 244 -17.35 -27.02 15.09
CA PRO A 244 -18.09 -26.45 13.97
C PRO A 244 -17.78 -24.95 13.79
N ILE A 245 -17.59 -24.51 12.54
CA ILE A 245 -17.24 -23.12 12.20
C ILE A 245 -18.33 -22.51 11.32
N ILE A 246 -18.73 -21.28 11.64
CA ILE A 246 -19.61 -20.47 10.80
C ILE A 246 -18.78 -19.32 10.19
N MET A 247 -18.68 -19.29 8.87
CA MET A 247 -17.90 -18.30 8.13
C MET A 247 -18.84 -17.30 7.43
N ILE A 248 -18.69 -16.01 7.72
CA ILE A 248 -19.51 -14.93 7.16
C ILE A 248 -18.60 -13.90 6.49
N GLY A 249 -18.51 -13.92 5.16
CA GLY A 249 -17.57 -13.10 4.39
C GLY A 249 -18.14 -12.57 3.08
N PRO A 250 -18.92 -11.47 3.10
CA PRO A 250 -19.44 -10.87 1.88
C PRO A 250 -18.32 -10.21 1.05
N GLY A 251 -18.43 -10.30 -0.28
CA GLY A 251 -17.46 -9.68 -1.20
C GLY A 251 -16.05 -10.23 -1.03
N THR A 252 -15.06 -9.34 -0.95
CA THR A 252 -13.65 -9.73 -0.69
C THR A 252 -13.42 -10.31 0.71
N GLY A 253 -14.41 -10.20 1.63
CA GLY A 253 -14.37 -10.83 2.95
C GLY A 253 -14.32 -12.36 2.91
N VAL A 254 -14.55 -12.97 1.73
CA VAL A 254 -14.37 -14.42 1.52
C VAL A 254 -12.91 -14.87 1.52
N ALA A 255 -11.95 -13.95 1.36
CA ALA A 255 -10.52 -14.25 1.25
C ALA A 255 -10.01 -15.25 2.31
N PRO A 256 -10.07 -14.94 3.62
CA PRO A 256 -9.56 -15.87 4.64
C PRO A 256 -10.31 -17.20 4.67
N PHE A 257 -11.60 -17.22 4.31
CA PHE A 257 -12.40 -18.45 4.31
C PHE A 257 -12.02 -19.40 3.17
N ARG A 258 -11.50 -18.87 2.04
CA ARG A 258 -10.84 -19.70 1.03
C ARG A 258 -9.61 -20.40 1.62
N ALA A 259 -8.81 -19.68 2.41
CA ALA A 259 -7.64 -20.24 3.07
C ALA A 259 -8.04 -21.31 4.11
N TYR A 260 -9.09 -21.05 4.91
CA TYR A 260 -9.60 -21.98 5.92
C TYR A 260 -10.05 -23.31 5.30
N LEU A 261 -10.72 -23.26 4.16
CA LEU A 261 -11.16 -24.47 3.45
C LEU A 261 -10.01 -25.27 2.82
N GLN A 262 -8.81 -24.68 2.68
CA GLN A 262 -7.62 -25.33 2.15
C GLN A 262 -6.72 -25.93 3.23
N GLU A 263 -6.92 -25.53 4.49
CA GLU A 263 -6.12 -25.92 5.66
C GLU A 263 -6.48 -27.31 6.19
#